data_AF-A0A2E6BK22-F1
#
_entry.id   AF-A0A2E6BK22-F1
#
_cell.length_a   1.000
_cell.length_b   1.000
_cell.length_c   1.000
_cell.angle_alpha   90.00
_cell.angle_beta   90.00
_cell.angle_gamma   90.00
#
_symmetry.space_group_name_H-M   'P 1'
#
loop_
_entity.id
_entity.type
_entity.pdbx_description
1 polymer ?
#
loop_
_entity_poly.entity_id
_entity_poly.type
_entity_poly.pdbx_seq_one_letter_code
_entity_poly.pdbx_strand_id
1 'polypeptide(L)'
;MFKFSNILSVLTDVFIKLSLGLIFFNFGYGKLENLINNEAQNLISMVDSIILFGTAPVFFSWCLALSETFIIVGLIYGLFVVLPYSNTISRFSGLLALLISLVILYQHIYIWGDNIFLDGPIEILNASEGKKSVYAQFLFVSLSMYIVFNKQNPNLNIENK
;
A
#
# COMPACT_ATOMS: atom_id res chain seq x y z
N MET A 1 6.26 23.81 -24.33
CA MET A 1 5.74 23.55 -22.96
C MET A 1 5.26 22.12 -22.70
N PHE A 2 4.92 21.32 -23.73
CA PHE A 2 4.38 19.96 -23.54
C PHE A 2 5.38 18.88 -23.07
N LYS A 3 6.69 19.01 -23.34
CA LYS A 3 7.67 17.95 -22.99
C LYS A 3 8.02 17.90 -21.50
N PHE A 4 8.18 19.05 -20.84
CA PHE A 4 8.57 19.09 -19.42
C PHE A 4 7.46 18.58 -18.50
N SER A 5 6.21 18.96 -18.77
CA SER A 5 5.05 18.48 -18.01
C SER A 5 4.86 16.96 -18.14
N ASN A 6 5.12 16.37 -19.31
CA ASN A 6 5.07 14.92 -19.50
C ASN A 6 6.18 14.19 -18.74
N ILE A 7 7.42 14.72 -18.78
CA ILE A 7 8.54 14.14 -18.02
C ILE A 7 8.25 14.19 -16.52
N LEU A 8 7.76 15.33 -16.02
CA LEU A 8 7.39 15.48 -14.62
C LEU A 8 6.27 14.50 -14.24
N SER A 9 5.24 14.34 -15.09
CA SER A 9 4.17 13.37 -14.86
C SER A 9 4.68 11.93 -14.78
N VAL A 10 5.62 11.54 -15.63
CA VAL A 10 6.23 10.19 -15.59
C VAL A 10 7.06 10.02 -14.32
N LEU A 11 7.87 11.00 -13.96
CA LEU A 11 8.65 10.97 -12.72
C LEU A 11 7.75 10.87 -11.48
N THR A 12 6.62 11.58 -11.46
CA THR A 12 5.65 11.49 -10.38
C THR A 12 5.01 10.10 -10.31
N ASP A 13 4.63 9.50 -11.44
CA ASP A 13 4.06 8.13 -11.46
C ASP A 13 5.07 7.09 -10.95
N VAL A 14 6.33 7.19 -11.39
CA VAL A 14 7.44 6.34 -10.93
C VAL A 14 7.64 6.51 -9.42
N PHE A 15 7.71 7.75 -8.95
CA PHE A 15 7.91 8.07 -7.54
C PHE A 15 6.79 7.49 -6.67
N ILE A 16 5.52 7.73 -7.03
CA ILE A 16 4.37 7.23 -6.27
C ILE A 16 4.37 5.70 -6.18
N LYS A 17 4.58 5.01 -7.31
CA LYS A 17 4.59 3.54 -7.36
C LYS A 17 5.73 2.94 -6.54
N LEU A 18 6.93 3.51 -6.65
CA LEU A 18 8.09 3.03 -5.88
C LEU A 18 7.94 3.34 -4.39
N SER A 19 7.52 4.54 -4.02
CA SER A 19 7.30 4.91 -2.62
C SER A 19 6.24 4.01 -1.97
N LEU A 20 5.08 3.84 -2.61
CA LEU A 20 4.04 2.97 -2.09
C LEU A 20 4.53 1.51 -2.00
N GLY A 21 5.18 1.02 -3.05
CA GLY A 21 5.72 -0.35 -3.09
C GLY A 21 6.75 -0.61 -1.99
N LEU A 22 7.68 0.31 -1.75
CA LEU A 22 8.69 0.19 -0.70
C LEU A 22 8.08 0.20 0.70
N ILE A 23 7.05 1.02 0.93
CA ILE A 23 6.35 1.06 2.21
C ILE A 23 5.69 -0.28 2.50
N PHE A 24 4.90 -0.79 1.55
CA PHE A 24 4.26 -2.10 1.69
C PHE A 24 5.26 -3.25 1.80
N PHE A 25 6.35 -3.19 1.03
CA PHE A 25 7.42 -4.18 1.11
C PHE A 25 8.02 -4.25 2.51
N ASN A 26 8.34 -3.09 3.13
CA ASN A 26 8.90 -3.07 4.48
C ASN A 26 7.92 -3.63 5.53
N PHE A 27 6.64 -3.26 5.45
CA PHE A 27 5.63 -3.81 6.36
C PHE A 27 5.44 -5.32 6.18
N GLY A 28 5.33 -5.79 4.93
CA GLY A 28 5.18 -7.20 4.61
C GLY A 28 6.40 -8.01 5.00
N TYR A 29 7.61 -7.50 4.73
CA TYR A 29 8.86 -8.17 5.05
C TYR A 29 9.02 -8.39 6.56
N GLY A 30 8.76 -7.37 7.38
CA GLY A 30 8.80 -7.54 8.84
C GLY A 30 7.77 -8.56 9.36
N LYS A 31 6.58 -8.63 8.74
CA LYS A 31 5.58 -9.66 9.05
C LYS A 31 6.05 -11.06 8.65
N LEU A 32 6.67 -11.19 7.48
CA LEU A 32 7.22 -12.44 6.96
C LEU A 32 8.37 -12.96 7.83
N GLU A 33 9.29 -12.09 8.24
CA GLU A 33 10.39 -12.43 9.14
C GLU A 33 9.84 -12.97 10.47
N ASN A 34 8.86 -12.28 11.07
CA ASN A 34 8.21 -12.75 12.29
C ASN A 34 7.50 -14.10 12.10
N LEU A 35 6.90 -14.35 10.94
CA LEU A 35 6.25 -15.63 10.62
C LEU A 35 7.28 -16.77 10.47
N ILE A 36 8.42 -16.50 9.83
CA ILE A 36 9.51 -17.47 9.65
C ILE A 36 10.16 -17.81 11.01
N ASN A 37 10.34 -16.83 11.88
CA ASN A 37 10.97 -16.99 13.19
C ASN A 37 10.00 -17.49 14.28
N ASN A 38 8.74 -17.75 13.96
CA ASN A 38 7.67 -18.11 14.92
C ASN A 38 7.38 -17.04 15.99
N GLU A 39 7.64 -15.77 15.71
CA GLU A 39 7.38 -14.62 16.59
C GLU A 39 6.10 -13.85 16.19
N ALA A 40 5.30 -14.42 15.28
CA ALA A 40 4.12 -13.77 14.71
C ALA A 40 2.84 -13.85 15.56
N GLN A 41 2.94 -14.12 16.87
CA GLN A 41 1.77 -14.28 17.75
C GLN A 41 0.83 -13.05 17.69
N ASN A 42 1.40 -11.85 17.63
CA ASN A 42 0.66 -10.59 17.53
C ASN A 42 -0.03 -10.41 16.16
N LEU A 43 0.60 -10.90 15.09
CA LEU A 43 0.00 -10.85 13.74
C LEU A 43 -1.15 -11.85 13.64
N ILE A 44 -0.97 -13.05 14.17
CA ILE A 44 -1.98 -14.10 14.15
C ILE A 44 -3.18 -13.69 14.99
N SER A 45 -2.98 -13.13 16.19
CA SER A 45 -4.07 -12.64 17.04
C SER A 45 -4.81 -11.46 16.41
N MET A 46 -4.12 -10.58 15.68
CA MET A 46 -4.75 -9.52 14.90
C MET A 46 -5.65 -10.11 13.80
N VAL A 47 -5.15 -11.08 13.02
CA VAL A 47 -5.93 -11.71 11.95
C VAL A 47 -7.12 -12.51 12.53
N ASP A 48 -6.94 -13.14 13.68
CA ASP A 48 -7.97 -13.87 14.41
C ASP A 48 -9.15 -12.98 14.84
N SER A 49 -8.87 -11.71 15.15
CA SER A 49 -9.91 -10.73 15.51
C SER A 49 -10.86 -10.35 14.36
N ILE A 50 -10.53 -10.71 13.11
CA ILE A 50 -11.32 -10.38 11.93
C ILE A 50 -12.24 -11.56 11.59
N ILE A 51 -13.56 -11.36 11.65
CA ILE A 51 -14.60 -12.41 11.50
C ILE A 51 -14.34 -13.37 10.33
N LEU A 52 -13.97 -12.86 9.16
CA LEU A 52 -13.75 -13.67 7.96
C LEU A 52 -12.40 -14.41 7.99
N PHE A 53 -11.36 -13.76 8.53
CA PHE A 53 -9.99 -14.28 8.52
C PHE A 53 -9.64 -15.13 9.76
N GLY A 54 -10.40 -15.01 10.86
CA GLY A 54 -10.26 -15.85 12.05
C GLY A 54 -10.67 -17.31 11.85
N THR A 55 -11.23 -17.67 10.69
CA THR A 55 -11.49 -19.07 10.33
C THR A 55 -10.20 -19.87 10.11
N ALA A 56 -9.12 -19.22 9.65
CA ALA A 56 -7.82 -19.83 9.43
C ALA A 56 -6.70 -18.77 9.62
N PRO A 57 -6.49 -18.27 10.84
CA PRO A 57 -5.72 -17.05 11.09
C PRO A 57 -4.26 -17.20 10.65
N VAL A 58 -3.65 -18.37 10.85
CA VAL A 58 -2.28 -18.66 10.38
C VAL A 58 -2.17 -18.52 8.86
N PHE A 59 -3.09 -19.13 8.11
CA PHE A 59 -3.10 -19.06 6.64
C PHE A 59 -3.27 -17.62 6.15
N PHE A 60 -4.22 -16.89 6.72
CA PHE A 60 -4.47 -15.50 6.34
C PHE A 60 -3.35 -14.54 6.76
N SER A 61 -2.64 -14.79 7.87
CA SER A 61 -1.43 -14.05 8.23
C SER A 61 -0.33 -14.21 7.18
N TRP A 62 -0.12 -15.42 6.68
CA TRP A 62 0.82 -15.68 5.58
C TRP A 62 0.38 -14.99 4.29
N CYS A 63 -0.88 -15.11 3.90
CA CYS A 63 -1.42 -14.43 2.72
C CYS A 63 -1.24 -12.91 2.80
N LEU A 64 -1.53 -12.32 3.97
CA LEU A 64 -1.38 -10.89 4.19
C LEU A 64 0.08 -10.46 4.06
N ALA A 65 1.01 -11.12 4.77
CA ALA A 65 2.44 -10.79 4.71
C ALA A 65 3.01 -10.92 3.29
N LEU A 66 2.70 -12.03 2.60
CA LEU A 66 3.12 -12.24 1.21
C LEU A 66 2.52 -11.20 0.27
N SER A 67 1.24 -10.87 0.42
CA SER A 67 0.58 -9.87 -0.42
C SER A 67 1.21 -8.49 -0.27
N GLU A 68 1.51 -8.06 0.95
CA GLU A 68 2.18 -6.78 1.23
C GLU A 68 3.60 -6.75 0.63
N THR A 69 4.35 -7.84 0.77
CA THR A 69 5.70 -7.93 0.21
C THR A 69 5.70 -7.93 -1.31
N PHE A 70 4.77 -8.63 -1.96
CA PHE A 70 4.79 -8.76 -3.42
C PHE A 70 4.13 -7.61 -4.18
N ILE A 71 3.40 -6.70 -3.51
CA ILE A 71 2.84 -5.50 -4.15
C ILE A 71 3.91 -4.70 -4.91
N ILE A 72 5.12 -4.58 -4.35
CA ILE A 72 6.22 -3.84 -4.98
C ILE A 72 6.58 -4.41 -6.36
N VAL A 73 6.51 -5.74 -6.53
CA VAL A 73 6.85 -6.41 -7.79
C VAL A 73 5.85 -6.01 -8.87
N GLY A 74 4.56 -6.03 -8.54
CA GLY A 74 3.50 -5.64 -9.48
C GLY A 74 3.52 -4.15 -9.80
N LEU A 75 3.88 -3.29 -8.84
CA LEU A 75 4.04 -1.85 -9.06
C LEU A 75 5.27 -1.54 -9.95
N ILE A 76 6.41 -2.20 -9.73
CA ILE A 76 7.61 -2.07 -10.57
C ILE A 76 7.34 -2.61 -11.98
N TYR A 77 6.68 -3.76 -12.10
CA TYR A 77 6.26 -4.31 -13.40
C TYR A 77 5.39 -3.31 -14.17
N GLY A 78 4.52 -2.61 -13.45
CA GLY A 78 3.68 -1.52 -13.94
C GLY A 78 4.39 -0.27 -14.47
N LEU A 79 5.70 -0.13 -14.23
CA LEU A 79 6.52 0.95 -14.79
C LEU A 79 6.96 0.66 -16.23
N PHE A 80 7.09 -0.62 -16.59
CA PHE A 80 7.52 -1.05 -17.90
C PHE A 80 6.32 -1.23 -18.84
N VAL A 81 5.79 -0.12 -19.36
CA VAL A 81 4.57 -0.07 -20.21
C VAL A 81 4.66 -0.94 -21.48
N VAL A 82 5.88 -1.27 -21.92
CA VAL A 82 6.13 -2.14 -23.10
C VAL A 82 5.78 -3.62 -22.82
N LEU A 83 5.73 -4.03 -21.54
CA LEU A 83 5.44 -5.41 -21.16
C LEU A 83 3.93 -5.72 -21.25
N PRO A 84 3.57 -6.96 -21.61
CA PRO A 84 2.17 -7.36 -21.74
C PRO A 84 1.45 -7.22 -20.39
N TYR A 85 0.22 -6.70 -20.43
CA TYR A 85 -0.62 -6.50 -19.23
C TYR A 85 -0.01 -5.63 -18.12
N SER A 86 1.07 -4.88 -18.37
CA SER A 86 1.75 -4.05 -17.37
C SER A 86 0.79 -3.11 -16.63
N ASN A 87 -0.08 -2.40 -17.36
CA ASN A 87 -1.07 -1.51 -16.77
C ASN A 87 -2.11 -2.25 -15.90
N THR A 88 -2.56 -3.43 -16.35
CA THR A 88 -3.51 -4.26 -15.59
C THR A 88 -2.90 -4.76 -14.29
N ILE A 89 -1.65 -5.24 -14.33
CA ILE A 89 -0.91 -5.71 -13.15
C ILE A 89 -0.66 -4.55 -12.18
N SER A 90 -0.29 -3.37 -12.69
CA SER A 90 -0.10 -2.17 -11.86
C SER A 90 -1.39 -1.78 -11.14
N ARG A 91 -2.52 -1.78 -11.84
CA ARG A 91 -3.83 -1.44 -11.29
C ARG A 91 -4.30 -2.47 -10.27
N PHE A 92 -4.11 -3.75 -10.56
CA PHE A 92 -4.42 -4.82 -9.62
C PHE A 92 -3.58 -4.70 -8.34
N SER A 93 -2.29 -4.36 -8.47
CA SER A 93 -1.41 -4.11 -7.33
C SER A 93 -1.86 -2.89 -6.52
N GLY A 94 -2.29 -1.81 -7.19
CA GLY A 94 -2.89 -0.65 -6.54
C GLY A 94 -4.21 -0.99 -5.83
N LEU A 95 -5.03 -1.87 -6.41
CA LEU A 95 -6.29 -2.32 -5.80
C LEU A 95 -6.03 -3.19 -4.56
N LEU A 96 -5.04 -4.08 -4.62
CA LEU A 96 -4.60 -4.84 -3.45
C LEU A 96 -4.08 -3.90 -2.36
N ALA A 97 -3.22 -2.94 -2.69
CA ALA A 97 -2.72 -1.93 -1.74
C ALA A 97 -3.89 -1.13 -1.11
N LEU A 98 -4.90 -0.79 -1.90
CA LEU A 98 -6.11 -0.11 -1.41
C LEU A 98 -6.88 -0.97 -0.41
N LEU A 99 -7.17 -2.22 -0.75
CA LEU A 99 -7.89 -3.15 0.13
C LEU A 99 -7.14 -3.35 1.45
N ILE A 100 -5.84 -3.59 1.40
CA ILE A 100 -5.01 -3.77 2.59
C ILE A 100 -5.00 -2.48 3.42
N SER A 101 -4.86 -1.31 2.79
CA SER A 101 -4.90 -0.02 3.50
C SER A 101 -6.24 0.18 4.24
N LEU A 102 -7.37 -0.17 3.60
CA LEU A 102 -8.69 -0.06 4.21
C LEU A 102 -8.86 -1.02 5.38
N VAL A 103 -8.36 -2.26 5.26
CA VAL A 103 -8.40 -3.23 6.36
C VAL A 103 -7.55 -2.76 7.55
N ILE A 104 -6.35 -2.25 7.30
CA ILE A 104 -5.48 -1.69 8.35
C ILE A 104 -6.15 -0.49 9.02
N LEU A 105 -6.71 0.43 8.24
CA LEU A 105 -7.43 1.59 8.76
C LEU A 105 -8.62 1.17 9.64
N TYR A 106 -9.39 0.17 9.19
CA TYR A 106 -10.48 -0.39 9.97
C TYR A 106 -9.99 -0.96 11.31
N GLN A 107 -8.90 -1.74 11.30
CA GLN A 107 -8.31 -2.31 12.50
C GLN A 107 -7.90 -1.22 13.51
N HIS A 108 -7.19 -0.19 13.04
CA HIS A 108 -6.74 0.91 13.89
C HIS A 108 -7.91 1.68 14.52
N ILE A 109 -8.94 2.02 13.74
CA ILE A 109 -10.07 2.83 14.23
C ILE A 109 -10.98 2.00 15.15
N TYR A 110 -11.41 0.83 14.71
CA TYR A 110 -12.50 0.09 15.35
C TYR A 110 -12.03 -0.93 16.38
N ILE A 111 -10.85 -1.52 16.20
CA ILE A 111 -10.36 -2.58 17.09
C ILE A 111 -9.35 -2.02 18.10
N TRP A 112 -8.44 -1.15 17.67
CA TRP A 112 -7.44 -0.55 18.56
C TRP A 112 -7.87 0.80 19.16
N GLY A 113 -8.91 1.44 18.59
CA GLY A 113 -9.40 2.72 19.09
C GLY A 113 -8.38 3.85 18.94
N ASP A 114 -7.49 3.71 17.95
CA ASP A 114 -6.53 4.73 17.54
C ASP A 114 -7.27 5.83 16.79
N ASN A 115 -6.78 7.06 16.95
CA ASN A 115 -7.45 8.22 16.40
C ASN A 115 -6.67 8.76 15.21
N ILE A 116 -7.38 8.99 14.10
CA ILE A 116 -6.79 9.37 12.80
C ILE A 116 -6.20 10.79 12.87
N PHE A 117 -6.69 11.61 13.80
CA PHE A 117 -6.37 13.03 13.90
C PHE A 117 -5.66 13.46 15.19
N LEU A 118 -5.45 12.55 16.16
CA LEU A 118 -4.77 12.93 17.41
C LEU A 118 -3.27 13.15 17.20
N ASP A 119 -2.61 12.34 16.37
CA ASP A 119 -1.15 12.32 16.23
C ASP A 119 -0.66 12.54 14.77
N GLY A 120 -0.93 13.67 14.15
CA GLY A 120 -0.37 13.99 12.82
C GLY A 120 1.18 13.85 12.71
N PRO A 121 1.73 13.87 11.48
CA PRO A 121 3.18 13.82 11.24
C PRO A 121 3.93 15.06 11.75
N ILE A 122 3.21 16.05 12.30
CA ILE A 122 3.75 17.29 12.85
C ILE A 122 3.49 17.25 14.36
N GLU A 123 4.51 16.86 15.11
CA GLU A 123 4.47 16.58 16.55
C GLU A 123 3.91 17.74 17.39
N ILE A 124 4.10 18.99 16.95
CA ILE A 124 3.57 20.20 17.61
C ILE A 124 2.03 20.30 17.53
N LEU A 125 1.41 19.70 16.53
CA LEU A 125 -0.05 19.73 16.33
C LEU A 125 -0.75 18.54 16.97
N ASN A 126 0.01 17.65 17.62
CA ASN A 126 -0.50 16.40 18.16
C ASN A 126 -1.06 16.62 19.57
N ALA A 127 -2.19 15.98 19.85
CA ALA A 127 -2.78 15.97 21.17
C ALA A 127 -1.98 15.04 22.10
N SER A 128 -1.74 15.44 23.34
CA SER A 128 -0.83 14.75 24.28
C SER A 128 -1.33 13.38 24.80
N GLU A 129 -2.31 12.75 24.16
CA GLU A 129 -2.79 11.42 24.54
C GLU A 129 -1.95 10.36 23.82
N GLY A 130 -1.27 9.49 24.56
CA GLY A 130 -0.31 8.49 24.06
C GLY A 130 -0.88 7.34 23.20
N LYS A 131 -1.82 7.63 22.29
CA LYS A 131 -2.36 6.72 21.29
C LYS A 131 -1.66 6.95 19.95
N LYS A 132 -1.43 5.89 19.17
CA LYS A 132 -0.71 6.01 17.90
C LYS A 132 -1.59 6.65 16.83
N SER A 133 -0.97 7.46 15.98
CA SER A 133 -1.64 7.95 14.78
C SER A 133 -1.57 7.02 13.59
N VAL A 134 -2.65 7.14 12.84
CA VAL A 134 -3.00 6.37 11.65
C VAL A 134 -2.91 7.25 10.39
N TYR A 135 -2.48 8.53 10.53
CA TYR A 135 -2.51 9.53 9.45
C TYR A 135 -1.71 9.10 8.22
N ALA A 136 -0.52 8.52 8.43
CA ALA A 136 0.30 8.00 7.34
C ALA A 136 -0.41 6.88 6.56
N GLN A 137 -1.19 6.04 7.25
CA GLN A 137 -1.92 4.94 6.64
C GLN A 137 -3.13 5.43 5.84
N PHE A 138 -3.73 6.55 6.27
CA PHE A 138 -4.76 7.23 5.49
C PHE A 138 -4.22 7.74 4.14
N LEU A 139 -2.96 8.20 4.09
CA LEU A 139 -2.32 8.61 2.82
C LEU A 139 -2.17 7.44 1.84
N PHE A 140 -2.00 6.20 2.32
CA PHE A 140 -1.89 5.02 1.45
C PHE A 140 -3.17 4.78 0.65
N VAL A 141 -4.35 5.12 1.22
CA VAL A 141 -5.63 5.05 0.50
C VAL A 141 -5.60 5.97 -0.72
N SER A 142 -5.21 7.23 -0.54
CA SER A 142 -5.15 8.23 -1.63
C SER A 142 -4.12 7.85 -2.71
N LEU A 143 -2.95 7.36 -2.31
CA LEU A 143 -1.91 6.91 -3.25
C LEU A 143 -2.34 5.66 -4.03
N SER A 144 -3.02 4.73 -3.37
CA SER A 144 -3.53 3.51 -4.01
C SER A 144 -4.66 3.84 -4.99
N MET A 145 -5.58 4.75 -4.62
CA MET A 145 -6.62 5.27 -5.50
C MET A 145 -6.03 5.94 -6.75
N TYR A 146 -4.97 6.73 -6.59
CA TYR A 146 -4.25 7.29 -7.74
C TYR A 146 -3.79 6.18 -8.68
N ILE A 147 -3.11 5.14 -8.20
CA ILE A 147 -2.60 4.05 -9.07
C ILE A 147 -3.74 3.29 -9.78
N VAL A 148 -4.86 3.04 -9.08
CA VAL A 148 -6.01 2.31 -9.65
C VAL A 148 -6.68 3.11 -10.77
N PHE A 149 -6.93 4.40 -10.54
CA PHE A 149 -7.71 5.23 -11.44
C PHE A 149 -6.88 6.03 -12.43
N ASN A 150 -5.56 6.13 -12.23
CA ASN A 150 -4.69 6.81 -13.17
C ASN A 150 -4.74 6.10 -14.53
N LYS A 151 -5.08 6.88 -15.56
CA LYS A 151 -5.05 6.42 -16.94
C LYS A 151 -3.64 6.68 -17.43
N GLN A 152 -2.79 5.64 -17.49
CA GLN A 152 -1.51 5.76 -18.15
C GLN A 152 -1.75 6.31 -19.56
N ASN A 153 -1.19 7.50 -19.83
CA ASN A 153 -1.37 8.19 -21.09
C ASN A 153 -0.82 7.30 -22.22
N PRO A 154 -1.65 6.84 -23.18
CA PRO A 154 -1.17 6.05 -24.32
C PRO A 154 -0.24 6.85 -25.25
N ASN A 155 -0.12 8.16 -25.04
CA ASN A 155 0.64 9.09 -25.88
C ASN A 155 2.17 9.03 -25.68
N LEU A 156 2.69 8.01 -24.97
CA LEU A 156 4.10 7.60 -25.11
C LEU A 156 4.32 6.68 -26.31
N ASN A 157 3.28 6.37 -27.09
CA ASN A 157 3.47 6.09 -28.50
C ASN A 157 4.03 7.35 -29.14
N ILE A 158 5.35 7.37 -29.29
CA ILE A 158 6.06 8.18 -30.27
C ILE A 158 5.52 7.72 -31.63
N GLU A 159 4.33 8.21 -32.01
CA GLU A 159 3.99 8.33 -33.42
C GLU A 159 4.93 9.40 -33.96
N ASN A 160 6.10 8.95 -34.42
CA ASN A 160 6.84 9.62 -35.46
C ASN A 160 5.89 9.71 -36.67
N LYS A 161 5.19 10.83 -36.78
CA LYS A 161 4.70 11.37 -38.05
C LYS A 161 5.44 12.65 -38.35
#